data_AF-A0A2N5GUK1-F1
#
_entry.id   AF-A0A2N5GUK1-F1
#
_cell.length_a   1.000
_cell.length_b   1.000
_cell.length_c   1.000
_cell.angle_alpha   90.00
_cell.angle_beta   90.00
_cell.angle_gamma   90.00
#
_symmetry.space_group_name_H-M   'P 1'
#
loop_
_entity.id
_entity.type
_entity.pdbx_description
1 polymer ?
#
loop_
_entity_poly.entity_id
_entity_poly.type
_entity_poly.pdbx_seq_one_letter_code
_entity_poly.pdbx_strand_id
1 'polypeptide(L)'
;MKSSVNLVVEPIPSQMSFNQYIEVVTSSTGYQYENQRYYDQNGLHWHEAISLNQSIKLLQKTVMHDGKAFIFTFGAHPVIYDQQIQIFEDIINTVKFN
;
A
#
# COMPACT_ATOMS: atom_id res chain seq x y z
N MET A 1 -20.34 9.84 -0.55
CA MET A 1 -18.87 9.74 -0.70
C MET A 1 -18.53 8.34 -1.17
N LYS A 2 -17.54 8.17 -2.05
CA LYS A 2 -17.12 6.86 -2.56
C LYS A 2 -15.68 6.59 -2.14
N SER A 3 -15.34 5.32 -1.93
CA SER A 3 -13.96 4.86 -1.85
C SER A 3 -13.46 4.39 -3.21
N SER A 4 -12.15 4.24 -3.34
CA SER A 4 -11.48 3.63 -4.48
C SER A 4 -10.46 2.60 -4.01
N VAL A 5 -10.27 1.56 -4.83
CA VAL A 5 -9.19 0.59 -4.70
C VAL A 5 -8.42 0.63 -6.01
N ASN A 6 -7.11 0.84 -5.93
CA ASN A 6 -6.21 0.86 -7.08
C ASN A 6 -5.06 -0.12 -6.86
N LEU A 7 -4.57 -0.74 -7.93
CA LEU A 7 -3.34 -1.51 -7.94
C LEU A 7 -2.39 -0.89 -8.95
N VAL A 8 -1.19 -0.54 -8.50
CA VAL A 8 -0.08 -0.15 -9.36
C VAL A 8 0.96 -1.27 -9.34
N VAL A 9 1.50 -1.59 -10.52
CA VAL A 9 2.57 -2.57 -10.67
C VAL A 9 3.72 -1.91 -11.40
N GLU A 10 4.91 -1.96 -10.82
CA GLU A 10 6.10 -1.36 -11.42
C GLU A 10 7.34 -2.24 -11.24
N PRO A 11 8.29 -2.22 -12.20
CA PRO A 11 9.54 -2.93 -12.07
C PRO A 11 10.41 -2.31 -10.99
N ILE A 12 11.08 -3.14 -10.20
CA ILE A 12 12.04 -2.69 -9.21
C ILE A 12 13.39 -2.52 -9.92
N PRO A 13 14.07 -1.37 -9.75
CA PRO A 13 15.43 -1.21 -10.25
C PRO A 13 16.33 -2.37 -9.78
N SER A 14 17.11 -2.93 -10.69
CA SER A 14 17.98 -4.07 -10.40
C SER A 14 18.87 -3.79 -9.18
N GLN A 15 18.92 -4.75 -8.24
CA GLN A 15 19.67 -4.71 -6.97
C GLN A 15 19.08 -3.84 -5.85
N MET A 16 17.91 -3.22 -6.03
CA MET A 16 17.23 -2.50 -4.94
C MET A 16 16.50 -3.49 -4.02
N SER A 17 16.79 -3.43 -2.72
CA SER A 17 16.03 -4.18 -1.70
C SER A 17 14.65 -3.59 -1.47
N PHE A 18 13.75 -4.36 -0.85
CA PHE A 18 12.41 -3.90 -0.54
C PHE A 18 12.39 -2.63 0.31
N ASN A 19 13.17 -2.59 1.39
CA ASN A 19 13.21 -1.44 2.29
C ASN A 19 13.73 -0.18 1.58
N GLN A 20 14.77 -0.32 0.75
CA GLN A 20 15.30 0.80 -0.04
C GLN A 20 14.26 1.32 -1.04
N TYR A 21 13.53 0.43 -1.68
CA TYR A 21 12.45 0.81 -2.58
C TYR A 21 11.35 1.58 -1.85
N ILE A 22 10.90 1.08 -0.70
CA ILE A 22 9.89 1.77 0.13
C ILE A 22 10.37 3.16 0.54
N GLU A 23 11.62 3.29 0.96
CA GLU A 23 12.22 4.58 1.34
C GLU A 23 12.19 5.59 0.17
N VAL A 24 12.54 5.15 -1.04
CA VAL A 24 12.52 5.98 -2.25
C VAL A 24 11.10 6.42 -2.63
N VAL A 25 10.13 5.50 -2.65
CA VAL A 25 8.76 5.83 -3.08
C VAL A 25 8.01 6.66 -2.03
N THR A 26 8.23 6.40 -0.74
CA THR A 26 7.58 7.19 0.31
C THR A 26 8.15 8.61 0.40
N SER A 27 9.47 8.78 0.29
CA SER A 27 10.13 10.09 0.35
C SER A 27 9.81 11.00 -0.85
N SER A 28 9.52 10.43 -2.02
CA SER A 28 9.25 11.20 -3.25
C SER A 28 7.80 11.67 -3.41
N THR A 29 6.86 11.12 -2.63
CA THR A 29 5.42 11.44 -2.75
C THR A 29 5.02 12.82 -2.21
N GLY A 30 5.78 13.36 -1.26
CA GLY A 30 5.41 14.57 -0.52
C GLY A 30 4.22 14.39 0.44
N TYR A 31 3.79 13.14 0.70
CA TYR A 31 2.68 12.84 1.61
C TYR A 31 3.08 12.92 3.07
N GLN A 32 2.12 13.25 3.93
CA GLN A 32 2.24 13.11 5.38
C GLN A 32 1.78 11.71 5.78
N TYR A 33 2.74 10.86 6.14
CA TYR A 33 2.47 9.50 6.60
C TYR A 33 2.17 9.51 8.10
N GLU A 34 0.99 9.01 8.47
CA GLU A 34 0.54 8.86 9.86
C GLU A 34 1.11 7.59 10.50
N ASN A 35 1.25 6.53 9.70
CA ASN A 35 1.74 5.23 10.14
C ASN A 35 2.47 4.53 9.01
N GLN A 36 3.54 3.80 9.37
CA GLN A 36 4.26 2.89 8.48
C GLN A 36 4.68 1.64 9.26
N ARG A 37 4.44 0.46 8.71
CA ARG A 37 4.87 -0.80 9.33
C ARG A 37 5.17 -1.87 8.29
N TYR A 38 5.98 -2.84 8.71
CA TYR A 38 6.27 -4.07 7.97
C TYR A 38 5.64 -5.25 8.71
N TYR A 39 5.10 -6.21 7.97
CA TYR A 39 4.48 -7.41 8.54
C TYR A 39 4.43 -8.55 7.52
N ASP A 40 4.33 -9.77 8.01
CA ASP A 40 4.16 -10.95 7.17
C ASP A 40 2.69 -11.40 7.19
N GLN A 41 2.14 -11.66 6.02
CA GLN A 41 0.77 -12.15 5.86
C GLN A 41 0.66 -13.03 4.62
N ASN A 42 0.03 -14.20 4.74
CA ASN A 42 -0.13 -15.17 3.65
C ASN A 42 1.19 -15.61 2.99
N GLY A 43 2.27 -15.66 3.77
CA GLY A 43 3.61 -16.01 3.26
C GLY A 43 4.28 -14.90 2.44
N LEU A 44 3.71 -13.69 2.46
CA LEU A 44 4.23 -12.51 1.78
C LEU A 44 4.69 -11.47 2.80
N HIS A 45 5.79 -10.81 2.50
CA HIS A 45 6.31 -9.72 3.30
C HIS A 45 5.76 -8.39 2.78
N TRP A 46 5.00 -7.70 3.62
CA TRP A 46 4.27 -6.48 3.27
C TRP A 46 4.86 -5.26 3.96
N HIS A 47 4.76 -4.13 3.26
CA HIS A 47 4.83 -2.80 3.85
C HIS A 47 3.44 -2.17 3.81
N GLU A 48 3.04 -1.54 4.90
CA GLU A 48 1.81 -0.75 4.97
C GLU A 48 2.14 0.69 5.33
N ALA A 49 1.47 1.61 4.65
CA ALA A 49 1.54 3.04 4.92
C ALA A 49 0.15 3.65 4.94
N ILE A 50 -0.12 4.47 5.96
CA ILE A 50 -1.32 5.30 6.04
C ILE A 50 -0.90 6.74 5.86
N SER A 51 -1.54 7.46 4.95
CA SER A 51 -1.28 8.87 4.71
C SER A 51 -2.56 9.68 4.52
N LEU A 52 -2.45 10.97 4.77
CA LEU A 52 -3.50 11.93 4.44
C LEU A 52 -3.02 12.78 3.25
N ASN A 53 -3.71 12.65 2.11
CA ASN A 53 -3.47 13.47 0.94
C ASN A 53 -4.68 14.37 0.71
N GLN A 54 -4.54 15.65 1.05
CA GLN A 54 -5.63 16.63 1.07
C GLN A 54 -6.81 16.12 1.92
N SER A 55 -7.98 15.89 1.32
CA SER A 55 -9.19 15.42 2.00
C SER A 55 -9.42 13.91 1.86
N ILE A 56 -8.41 13.15 1.41
CA ILE A 56 -8.50 11.71 1.20
C ILE A 56 -7.46 11.00 2.08
N LYS A 57 -7.93 10.07 2.90
CA LYS A 57 -7.08 9.15 3.65
C LYS A 57 -6.75 7.95 2.76
N LEU A 58 -5.48 7.63 2.68
CA LEU A 58 -4.93 6.55 1.86
C LEU A 58 -4.37 5.46 2.77
N LEU A 59 -4.69 4.21 2.46
CA LEU A 59 -4.01 3.02 2.96
C LEU A 59 -3.31 2.36 1.79
N GLN A 60 -1.99 2.31 1.84
CA GLN A 60 -1.16 1.67 0.83
C GLN A 60 -0.56 0.41 1.43
N LYS A 61 -0.64 -0.71 0.71
CA LYS A 61 0.00 -1.97 1.04
C LYS A 61 0.84 -2.43 -0.13
N THR A 62 2.13 -2.58 0.10
CA THR A 62 3.11 -2.91 -0.93
C THR A 62 3.69 -4.28 -0.66
N VAL A 63 3.83 -5.09 -1.70
CA VAL A 63 4.53 -6.38 -1.68
C VAL A 63 5.43 -6.46 -2.90
N MET A 64 6.58 -7.12 -2.75
CA MET A 64 7.48 -7.42 -3.86
C MET A 64 7.40 -8.87 -4.27
N HIS A 65 7.35 -9.12 -5.58
CA HIS A 65 7.38 -10.46 -6.15
C HIS A 65 7.98 -10.40 -7.56
N ASP A 66 8.89 -11.33 -7.87
CA ASP A 66 9.54 -11.48 -9.18
C ASP A 66 10.08 -10.17 -9.79
N GLY A 67 10.80 -9.39 -8.97
CA GLY A 67 11.41 -8.13 -9.40
C GLY A 67 10.41 -7.00 -9.69
N LYS A 68 9.16 -7.13 -9.23
CA LYS A 68 8.12 -6.10 -9.33
C LYS A 68 7.59 -5.73 -7.95
N ALA A 69 7.22 -4.47 -7.80
CA ALA A 69 6.45 -3.99 -6.67
C ALA A 69 4.97 -3.92 -7.04
N PHE A 70 4.11 -4.44 -6.17
CA PHE A 70 2.66 -4.39 -6.28
C PHE A 70 2.15 -3.50 -5.16
N ILE A 71 1.63 -2.32 -5.51
CA ILE A 71 1.17 -1.29 -4.57
C ILE A 71 -0.35 -1.24 -4.62
N PHE A 72 -0.99 -1.79 -3.60
CA PHE A 72 -2.42 -1.75 -3.41
C PHE A 72 -2.77 -0.48 -2.63
N THR A 73 -3.70 0.32 -3.14
CA THR A 73 -4.11 1.57 -2.50
C THR A 73 -5.61 1.60 -2.30
N PHE A 74 -6.04 1.77 -1.05
CA PHE A 74 -7.41 2.15 -0.71
C PHE A 74 -7.46 3.65 -0.41
N GLY A 75 -8.34 4.37 -1.10
CA GLY A 75 -8.55 5.79 -0.87
C GLY A 75 -10.00 6.09 -0.50
N ALA A 76 -10.21 6.82 0.59
CA ALA A 76 -11.54 7.24 1.00
C ALA A 76 -11.51 8.58 1.73
N HIS A 77 -12.64 9.28 1.75
CA HIS A 77 -12.81 10.43 2.63
C HIS A 77 -12.76 9.98 4.10
N PRO A 78 -12.09 10.70 5.03
CA PRO A 78 -11.91 10.29 6.42
C PRO A 78 -13.20 9.84 7.13
N VAL A 79 -14.32 10.50 6.87
CA VAL A 79 -15.64 10.20 7.46
C VAL A 79 -16.13 8.76 7.18
N ILE A 80 -15.76 8.18 6.03
CA ILE A 80 -16.19 6.84 5.63
C ILE A 80 -15.05 5.82 5.60
N TYR A 81 -13.81 6.24 5.90
CA TYR A 81 -12.63 5.41 5.78
C TYR A 81 -12.71 4.18 6.69
N ASP A 82 -12.95 4.38 8.00
CA ASP A 82 -13.00 3.28 8.98
C ASP A 82 -14.18 2.33 8.74
N GLN A 83 -15.25 2.80 8.08
CA GLN A 83 -16.41 1.96 7.75
C GLN A 83 -16.17 1.04 6.55
N GLN A 84 -15.22 1.40 5.67
CA GLN A 84 -15.04 0.74 4.38
C GLN A 84 -13.68 0.05 4.24
N ILE A 85 -12.72 0.35 5.13
CA ILE A 85 -11.39 -0.24 5.12
C ILE A 85 -11.40 -1.78 5.16
N GLN A 86 -12.40 -2.38 5.83
CA GLN A 86 -12.48 -3.85 5.92
C GLN A 86 -12.60 -4.51 4.55
N ILE A 87 -13.27 -3.87 3.58
CA ILE A 87 -13.37 -4.40 2.20
C ILE A 87 -11.99 -4.51 1.57
N PHE A 88 -11.11 -3.54 1.84
CA PHE A 88 -9.74 -3.58 1.33
C PHE A 88 -8.91 -4.65 2.04
N GLU A 89 -9.03 -4.78 3.36
CA GLU A 89 -8.36 -5.85 4.11
C GLU A 89 -8.77 -7.24 3.63
N ASP A 90 -10.05 -7.45 3.35
CA ASP A 90 -10.55 -8.70 2.79
C ASP A 90 -9.96 -8.99 1.42
N ILE A 91 -9.79 -7.99 0.55
CA ILE A 91 -9.09 -8.15 -0.74
C ILE A 91 -7.63 -8.56 -0.51
N ILE A 92 -6.91 -7.89 0.38
CA ILE A 92 -5.50 -8.16 0.66
C ILE A 92 -5.31 -9.57 1.22
N ASN A 93 -6.24 -10.04 2.06
CA ASN A 93 -6.28 -11.41 2.57
C ASN A 93 -6.39 -12.48 1.46
N THR A 94 -6.83 -12.12 0.26
CA THR A 94 -6.94 -13.05 -0.88
C THR A 94 -5.74 -13.04 -1.82
N VAL A 95 -4.81 -12.08 -1.68
CA VAL A 95 -3.66 -11.93 -2.58
C VAL A 95 -2.71 -13.12 -2.45
N LYS A 96 -2.40 -13.74 -3.60
CA LYS A 96 -1.45 -14.83 -3.77
C LYS A 96 -0.72 -14.68 -5.10
N PHE A 97 0.54 -15.06 -5.14
CA PHE A 97 1.33 -15.17 -6.37
C PHE A 97 1.48 -16.65 -6.75
N ASN A 98 1.41 -16.95 -8.04
CA ASN A 98 1.52 -18.30 -8.61
C ASN A 98 2.73 -18.40 -9.52
#